data_AF-A0A815XCB5-F1
#
_entry.id   AF-A0A815XCB5-F1
#
_cell.length_a   1.000
_cell.length_b   1.000
_cell.length_c   1.000
_cell.angle_alpha   90.00
_cell.angle_beta   90.00
_cell.angle_gamma   90.00
#
_symmetry.space_group_name_H-M   'P 1'
#
loop_
_entity.id
_entity.type
_entity.pdbx_description
1 polymer ?
#
loop_
_entity_poly.entity_id
_entity_poly.type
_entity_poly.pdbx_seq_one_letter_code
_entity_poly.pdbx_strand_id
1 'polypeptide(L)'
;QPPSKSIWIILRLVFFFFAIEFMYAVETALTVPILTSLRVPESFYSMAWLISPILGFFLQPIIGMWSDTCKCKWGRRRPFILAFAI
;
A
#
# COMPACT_ATOMS: atom_id res chain seq x y z
N GLN A 1 11.91 23.08 11.73
CA GLN A 1 13.02 22.73 10.82
C GLN A 1 12.95 21.23 10.57
N PRO A 2 12.74 20.75 9.33
CA PRO A 2 12.75 19.31 9.09
C PRO A 2 14.15 18.79 9.46
N PRO A 3 14.25 17.71 10.27
CA PRO A 3 15.55 17.15 10.62
C PRO A 3 16.28 16.77 9.32
N SER A 4 17.54 17.18 9.17
CA SER A 4 18.42 16.71 8.10
C SER A 4 18.57 15.19 8.25
N LYS A 5 17.67 14.44 7.62
CA LYS A 5 17.76 12.99 7.60
C LYS A 5 18.86 12.63 6.62
N SER A 6 19.80 11.81 7.08
CA SER A 6 20.92 11.35 6.28
C SER A 6 20.43 10.81 4.94
N ILE A 7 21.05 11.24 3.84
CA ILE A 7 20.75 10.79 2.47
C ILE A 7 20.70 9.25 2.37
N TRP A 8 21.52 8.57 3.18
CA TRP A 8 21.53 7.11 3.29
C TRP A 8 20.22 6.51 3.77
N ILE A 9 19.49 7.19 4.66
CA ILE A 9 18.17 6.73 5.13
C ILE A 9 17.15 6.88 4.01
N ILE A 10 17.19 8.00 3.27
CA ILE A 10 16.28 8.25 2.16
C ILE A 10 16.53 7.23 1.04
N LEU A 11 17.79 6.99 0.68
CA LEU A 11 18.15 5.97 -0.32
C LEU A 11 17.67 4.57 0.07
N ARG A 12 17.81 4.17 1.34
CA ARG A 12 17.28 2.88 1.83
C ARG A 12 15.77 2.81 1.69
N LEU A 13 15.04 3.85 2.09
CA LEU A 13 13.59 3.90 1.98
C LEU A 13 13.11 3.83 0.53
N VAL A 14 13.77 4.57 -0.38
CA VAL A 14 13.44 4.56 -1.82
C VAL A 14 13.67 3.18 -2.41
N PHE A 15 14.74 2.48 -2.04
CA PHE A 15 14.99 1.11 -2.50
C PHE A 15 13.89 0.14 -2.07
N PHE A 16 13.42 0.22 -0.82
CA PHE A 16 12.31 -0.60 -0.34
C PHE A 16 11.00 -0.29 -1.08
N PHE A 17 10.68 0.99 -1.25
CA PHE A 17 9.50 1.40 -2.02
C PHE A 17 9.57 0.90 -3.46
N PHE A 18 10.73 1.04 -4.11
CA PHE A 18 10.93 0.56 -5.47
C PHE A 18 10.66 -0.95 -5.61
N ALA A 19 11.13 -1.76 -4.66
CA ALA A 19 10.89 -3.21 -4.68
C ALA A 19 9.39 -3.56 -4.57
N ILE A 20 8.64 -2.86 -3.71
CA ILE A 20 7.20 -3.07 -3.52
C ILE A 20 6.44 -2.68 -4.80
N GLU A 21 6.73 -1.51 -5.35
CA GLU A 21 6.10 -1.04 -6.60
C GLU A 21 6.42 -1.96 -7.78
N PHE A 22 7.66 -2.47 -7.86
CA PHE A 22 8.04 -3.44 -8.88
C PHE A 22 7.25 -4.75 -8.77
N MET A 23 7.11 -5.31 -7.56
CA MET A 23 6.28 -6.50 -7.35
C MET A 23 4.83 -6.27 -7.73
N TYR A 24 4.24 -5.14 -7.31
CA TYR A 24 2.87 -4.79 -7.65
C TYR A 24 2.64 -4.65 -9.16
N ALA A 25 3.61 -4.06 -9.89
CA ALA A 25 3.56 -3.96 -11.34
C ALA A 25 3.62 -5.34 -12.02
N VAL A 26 4.50 -6.24 -11.54
CA VAL A 26 4.58 -7.62 -12.04
C VAL A 26 3.29 -8.39 -11.78
N GLU A 27 2.74 -8.30 -10.58
CA GLU A 27 1.46 -8.93 -10.23
C GLU A 27 0.33 -8.43 -11.13
N THR A 28 0.22 -7.12 -11.31
CA THR A 28 -0.76 -6.49 -12.20
C THR A 28 -0.61 -6.99 -13.65
N ALA A 29 0.62 -7.12 -14.15
CA ALA A 29 0.89 -7.59 -15.50
C ALA A 29 0.55 -9.09 -15.70
N LEU A 30 0.68 -9.90 -14.65
CA LEU A 30 0.37 -11.34 -14.69
C LEU A 30 -1.11 -11.65 -14.39
N THR A 31 -1.81 -10.76 -13.70
CA THR A 31 -3.22 -10.96 -13.30
C THR A 31 -4.14 -11.13 -14.51
N VAL A 32 -3.99 -10.29 -15.54
CA VAL A 32 -4.79 -10.35 -16.78
C VAL A 32 -4.65 -11.71 -17.49
N PRO A 33 -3.44 -12.17 -17.88
CA PRO A 33 -3.30 -13.44 -18.61
C PRO A 33 -3.72 -14.66 -17.79
N ILE A 34 -3.52 -14.66 -16.46
CA ILE A 34 -3.98 -15.74 -15.58
C ILE A 34 -5.52 -15.82 -15.59
N LEU A 35 -6.22 -14.69 -15.48
CA LEU A 35 -7.69 -14.65 -15.47
C LEU A 35 -8.30 -15.04 -16.82
N THR A 36 -7.71 -14.58 -17.93
CA THR A 36 -8.14 -14.98 -19.27
C THR A 36 -7.95 -16.49 -19.49
N SER A 37 -6.87 -17.07 -18.95
CA SER A 37 -6.63 -18.52 -19.02
C SER A 37 -7.68 -19.35 -18.26
N LEU A 38 -8.29 -18.78 -17.23
CA LEU A 38 -9.38 -19.38 -16.45
C LEU A 38 -10.77 -19.20 -17.10
N ARG A 39 -10.85 -18.59 -18.31
CA ARG A 39 -12.10 -18.26 -19.02
C ARG A 39 -13.08 -17.41 -18.20
N VAL A 40 -12.57 -16.58 -17.30
CA VAL A 40 -13.39 -15.66 -16.50
C VAL A 40 -13.89 -14.50 -17.38
N PRO A 41 -15.16 -14.07 -17.25
CA PRO A 41 -15.67 -12.92 -17.99
C PRO A 41 -14.96 -11.61 -17.63
N GLU A 42 -14.66 -10.79 -18.64
CA GLU A 42 -14.02 -9.46 -18.54
C GLU A 42 -14.71 -8.54 -17.51
N SER A 43 -16.02 -8.69 -17.30
CA SER A 43 -16.79 -7.88 -16.35
C SER A 43 -16.33 -8.04 -14.89
N PHE A 44 -15.82 -9.21 -14.51
CA PHE A 44 -15.29 -9.45 -13.16
C PHE A 44 -13.96 -8.73 -12.94
N TYR A 45 -13.13 -8.60 -13.97
CA TYR A 45 -11.87 -7.86 -13.92
C TYR A 45 -12.15 -6.40 -13.57
N SER A 46 -13.00 -5.72 -14.35
CA SER A 46 -13.34 -4.31 -14.09
C SER A 46 -13.94 -4.08 -12.71
N MET A 47 -14.74 -5.04 -12.21
CA MET A 47 -15.33 -4.94 -10.87
C MET A 47 -14.27 -5.10 -9.77
N ALA A 48 -13.33 -6.04 -9.91
CA ALA A 48 -12.23 -6.21 -8.96
C ALA A 48 -11.33 -4.97 -8.89
N TRP A 49 -11.03 -4.36 -10.04
CA TRP A 49 -10.26 -3.11 -10.09
C TRP A 49 -10.96 -1.92 -9.45
N LEU A 50 -12.31 -1.86 -9.49
CA LEU A 50 -13.08 -0.80 -8.85
C LEU A 50 -13.12 -0.94 -7.32
N ILE A 51 -12.97 -2.15 -6.78
CA ILE A 51 -12.94 -2.37 -5.33
C ILE A 51 -11.74 -1.66 -4.68
N SER A 52 -10.56 -1.67 -5.32
CA SER A 52 -9.35 -0.99 -4.81
C SER A 52 -9.54 0.50 -4.50
N PRO A 53 -9.99 1.37 -5.43
CA PRO A 53 -10.19 2.79 -5.14
C PRO A 53 -11.33 3.05 -4.16
N ILE A 54 -12.38 2.22 -4.14
CA ILE A 54 -13.45 2.33 -3.14
C ILE A 54 -12.88 2.06 -1.74
N LEU A 55 -12.17 0.95 -1.56
CA LEU A 55 -11.54 0.62 -0.29
C LEU A 55 -10.51 1.68 0.11
N GLY A 56 -9.69 2.16 -0.82
CA GLY A 56 -8.76 3.25 -0.58
C GLY A 56 -9.45 4.51 -0.07
N PHE A 57 -10.56 4.91 -0.70
CA PHE A 57 -11.32 6.10 -0.30
C PHE A 57 -11.87 6.02 1.13
N PHE A 58 -12.35 4.85 1.56
CA PHE A 58 -12.88 4.67 2.92
C PHE A 58 -11.80 4.38 3.96
N LEU A 59 -10.83 3.52 3.63
CA LEU A 59 -9.79 3.09 4.58
C LEU A 59 -8.79 4.22 4.86
N GLN A 60 -8.43 5.03 3.87
CA GLN A 60 -7.45 6.11 4.04
C GLN A 60 -7.82 7.11 5.15
N PRO A 61 -9.04 7.69 5.22
CA PRO A 61 -9.43 8.60 6.30
C PRO A 61 -9.62 7.88 7.64
N ILE A 62 -10.16 6.66 7.65
CA ILE A 62 -10.36 5.89 8.89
C ILE A 62 -9.02 5.59 9.56
N ILE A 63 -8.06 5.05 8.78
CA ILE A 63 -6.71 4.75 9.27
C ILE A 63 -6.00 6.04 9.68
N GLY A 64 -6.17 7.14 8.93
CA GLY A 64 -5.62 8.45 9.28
C GLY A 64 -6.10 8.94 10.65
N MET A 65 -7.42 8.90 10.88
CA MET A 65 -8.03 9.30 12.17
C MET A 65 -7.61 8.40 13.32
N TRP A 66 -7.55 7.08 13.11
CA TRP A 66 -7.09 6.13 14.13
C TRP A 66 -5.61 6.29 14.44
N SER A 67 -4.78 6.54 13.42
CA SER A 67 -3.36 6.86 13.55
C SER A 67 -3.14 8.11 14.40
N ASP A 68 -3.90 9.17 14.14
CA ASP A 68 -3.76 10.42 14.88
C ASP A 68 -4.30 10.34 16.32
N THR A 69 -5.21 9.41 16.62
CA THR A 69 -5.82 9.26 17.95
C THR A 69 -5.06 8.28 18.87
N CYS A 70 -4.18 7.43 18.32
CA CYS A 70 -3.43 6.46 19.12
C CYS A 70 -2.42 7.10 20.09
N LYS A 71 -2.74 7.05 21.39
CA LYS A 71 -1.83 7.41 22.51
C LYS A 71 -1.05 6.19 23.04
N CYS A 72 -0.40 5.43 22.16
CA CYS A 72 0.44 4.30 22.59
C CYS A 72 1.81 4.77 23.10
N LYS A 73 2.34 4.11 24.15
CA LYS A 73 3.63 4.40 24.81
C LYS A 73 4.85 4.37 23.87
N TRP A 74 4.74 3.74 22.70
CA TRP A 74 5.82 3.58 21.71
C TRP A 74 5.93 4.72 20.66
N GLY A 75 5.05 5.72 20.75
CA GLY A 75 5.01 6.88 19.85
C GLY A 75 3.85 6.83 18.84
N ARG A 76 3.31 8.00 18.49
CA ARG A 76 2.00 8.20 17.84
C ARG A 76 1.84 7.60 16.43
N ARG A 77 2.93 7.27 15.72
CA ARG A 77 2.89 6.78 14.31
C ARG A 77 3.60 5.43 14.07
N ARG A 78 4.40 4.94 15.02
CA ARG A 78 5.20 3.71 14.86
C ARG A 78 4.39 2.40 14.90
N PRO A 79 3.32 2.24 15.72
CA PRO A 79 2.57 0.97 15.74
C PRO A 79 1.77 0.75 14.45
N PHE A 80 1.27 1.81 13.81
CA PHE A 80 0.60 1.69 12.51
C PHE A 80 1.57 1.33 11.39
N ILE A 81 2.76 1.93 11.37
CA ILE A 81 3.78 1.55 10.38
C ILE A 81 4.16 0.07 10.55
N LEU A 82 4.30 -0.45 11.78
CA LEU A 82 4.59 -1.86 12.00
C LEU A 82 3.41 -2.78 11.65
N ALA A 83 2.17 -2.37 11.91
CA ALA A 83 0.97 -3.14 11.58
C ALA A 83 0.73 -3.24 10.06
N PHE A 84 1.09 -2.20 9.30
CA PHE A 84 0.99 -2.16 7.84
C PHE A 84 2.30 -2.51 7.11
N ALA A 85 3.40 -2.77 7.82
CA ALA A 85 4.68 -3.19 7.22
C ALA A 85 4.83 -4.72 7.12
N ILE A 86 3.82 -5.47 7.57
CA ILE A 86 3.63 -6.91 7.35
C ILE A 86 2.61 -7.06 6.24
#